data_AF-A0A9K3HLK6-F1
#
_entry.id   AF-A0A9K3HLK6-F1
#
_cell.length_a   1.000
_cell.length_b   1.000
_cell.length_c   1.000
_cell.angle_alpha   90.00
_cell.angle_beta   90.00
_cell.angle_gamma   90.00
#
_symmetry.space_group_name_H-M   'P 1'
#
loop_
_entity.id
_entity.type
_entity.pdbx_description
1 polymer ?
#
loop_
_entity_poly.entity_id
_entity_poly.type
_entity_poly.pdbx_seq_one_letter_code
_entity_poly.pdbx_strand_id
1 'polypeptide(L)'
;MQELDVINVRELEDFLINECMYVGIVRAKLDQLRRCFQVQFAAGRDLRPGQLGSMIHTLSNWLSTSDNLLNTIQDKIKWADTVSELDKKHKKEAEERMEEVKKTLSLKADVDFRGPEEMFPEPSGVMDYVEDRSRPKRRRHPLG
;
A
#
# COMPACT_ATOMS: atom_id res chain seq x y z
N MET A 1 -43.66 11.42 2.14
CA MET A 1 -44.59 12.58 2.15
C MET A 1 -45.75 12.37 3.10
N GLN A 2 -46.39 11.19 3.15
CA GLN A 2 -47.48 10.92 4.10
C GLN A 2 -47.08 11.04 5.59
N GLU A 3 -45.88 10.60 5.98
CA GLU A 3 -45.45 10.68 7.39
C GLU A 3 -45.22 12.11 7.90
N LEU A 4 -44.97 13.05 6.99
CA LEU A 4 -44.75 14.47 7.30
C LEU A 4 -45.91 15.35 6.82
N ASP A 5 -46.95 14.74 6.24
CA ASP A 5 -48.12 15.39 5.63
C ASP A 5 -47.78 16.60 4.73
N VAL A 6 -46.78 16.44 3.87
CA VAL A 6 -46.33 17.48 2.91
C VAL A 6 -46.80 17.17 1.49
N ILE A 7 -47.15 18.21 0.74
CA ILE A 7 -47.86 18.09 -0.54
C ILE A 7 -46.88 17.92 -1.70
N ASN A 8 -45.72 18.57 -1.64
CA ASN A 8 -44.73 18.56 -2.72
C ASN A 8 -43.27 18.50 -2.20
N VAL A 9 -42.34 18.22 -3.12
CA VAL A 9 -40.91 18.09 -2.79
C VAL A 9 -40.32 19.42 -2.31
N ARG A 10 -40.85 20.55 -2.80
CA ARG A 10 -40.33 21.87 -2.45
C ARG A 10 -40.61 22.22 -0.98
N GLU A 11 -41.83 21.97 -0.51
CA GLU A 11 -42.22 22.14 0.89
C GLU A 11 -41.40 21.24 1.81
N LEU A 12 -41.11 20.01 1.38
CA LEU A 12 -40.24 19.10 2.12
C LEU A 12 -38.80 19.65 2.22
N GLU A 13 -38.24 20.15 1.12
CA GLU A 13 -36.91 20.77 1.10
C GLU A 13 -36.85 22.01 1.99
N ASP A 14 -37.84 22.90 1.86
CA ASP A 14 -37.92 24.14 2.64
C ASP A 14 -38.07 23.82 4.15
N PHE A 15 -38.87 22.80 4.53
CA PHE A 15 -38.97 22.34 5.91
C PHE A 15 -37.64 21.77 6.45
N LEU A 16 -36.98 20.90 5.67
CA LEU A 16 -35.69 20.31 6.08
C LEU A 16 -34.61 21.38 6.26
N ILE A 17 -34.59 22.39 5.40
CA ILE A 17 -33.60 23.48 5.48
C ILE A 17 -33.91 24.41 6.65
N ASN A 18 -35.14 24.93 6.74
CA ASN A 18 -35.48 25.98 7.70
C ASN A 18 -35.67 25.44 9.13
N GLU A 19 -36.37 24.31 9.28
CA GLU A 19 -36.75 23.82 10.60
C GLU A 19 -35.75 22.80 11.18
N CYS A 20 -35.05 22.04 10.33
CA CYS A 20 -34.14 20.98 10.80
C CYS A 20 -32.67 21.38 10.71
N MET A 21 -32.22 21.87 9.55
CA MET A 21 -30.81 22.19 9.31
C MET A 21 -30.40 23.53 9.94
N TYR A 22 -31.19 24.58 9.73
CA TYR A 22 -30.88 25.92 10.24
C TYR A 22 -30.92 25.98 11.77
N VAL A 23 -31.88 25.29 12.39
CA VAL A 23 -31.98 25.12 13.85
C VAL A 23 -30.85 24.25 14.41
N GLY A 24 -30.16 23.47 13.56
CA GLY A 24 -29.02 22.65 13.95
C GLY A 24 -29.36 21.26 14.49
N ILE A 25 -30.61 20.80 14.33
CA ILE A 25 -31.06 19.46 14.71
C ILE A 25 -30.36 18.41 13.85
N VAL A 26 -30.18 18.70 12.56
CA VAL A 26 -29.58 17.79 11.59
C VAL A 26 -28.50 18.50 10.78
N ARG A 27 -27.37 17.82 10.53
CA ARG A 27 -26.40 18.23 9.51
C ARG A 27 -26.48 17.25 8.35
N ALA A 28 -26.85 17.73 7.18
CA ALA A 28 -27.14 16.88 6.04
C ALA A 28 -26.95 17.63 4.71
N LYS A 29 -26.99 16.88 3.61
CA LYS A 29 -27.03 17.42 2.24
C LYS A 29 -28.25 16.87 1.49
N LEU A 30 -28.91 17.74 0.74
CA LEU A 30 -29.95 17.37 -0.20
C LEU A 30 -29.32 16.99 -1.54
N ASP A 31 -29.57 15.77 -1.99
CA ASP A 31 -29.17 15.28 -3.30
C ASP A 31 -30.42 15.10 -4.17
N GLN A 32 -30.67 16.10 -5.03
CA GLN A 32 -31.88 16.14 -5.84
C GLN A 32 -31.88 15.10 -6.96
N LEU A 33 -30.71 14.72 -7.47
CA LEU A 33 -30.59 13.71 -8.53
C LEU A 33 -30.97 12.34 -8.00
N ARG A 34 -30.45 11.99 -6.81
CA ARG A 34 -30.74 10.71 -6.16
C ARG A 34 -32.02 10.74 -5.32
N ARG A 35 -32.67 11.92 -5.24
CA ARG A 35 -33.86 12.20 -4.42
C ARG A 35 -33.69 11.72 -2.98
N CYS A 36 -32.51 11.96 -2.41
CA CYS A 36 -32.16 11.48 -1.08
C CYS A 36 -31.60 12.58 -0.19
N PHE A 37 -31.78 12.39 1.12
CA PHE A 37 -31.28 13.28 2.15
C PHE A 37 -30.16 12.58 2.91
N GLN A 38 -28.93 13.04 2.70
CA GLN A 38 -27.74 12.42 3.26
C GLN A 38 -27.41 13.06 4.61
N VAL A 39 -27.78 12.37 5.68
CA VAL A 39 -27.58 12.83 7.05
C VAL A 39 -26.18 12.43 7.54
N GLN A 40 -25.41 13.41 7.99
CA GLN A 40 -24.11 13.20 8.62
C GLN A 40 -24.21 13.21 10.15
N PHE A 41 -25.16 13.98 10.67
CA PHE A 41 -25.39 14.10 12.10
C PHE A 41 -26.87 14.40 12.36
N ALA A 42 -27.41 13.84 13.43
CA ALA A 42 -28.72 14.18 13.96
C ALA A 42 -28.66 14.22 15.49
N ALA A 43 -29.30 15.22 16.09
CA ALA A 43 -29.44 15.31 17.53
C ALA A 43 -30.42 14.25 18.04
N GLY A 44 -30.09 13.61 19.16
CA GLY A 44 -31.00 12.70 19.85
C GLY A 44 -32.12 13.50 20.52
N ARG A 45 -33.37 13.22 20.15
CA ARG A 45 -34.54 13.95 20.67
C ARG A 45 -35.17 13.27 21.88
N ASP A 46 -35.57 12.01 21.73
CA ASP A 46 -36.33 11.26 22.74
C ASP A 46 -35.76 9.86 22.94
N LEU A 47 -35.71 9.41 24.20
CA LEU A 47 -35.46 8.01 24.56
C LEU A 47 -36.80 7.37 24.94
N ARG A 48 -37.25 6.37 24.20
CA ARG A 48 -38.44 5.60 24.59
C ARG A 48 -38.09 4.64 25.73
N PRO A 49 -39.00 4.36 26.67
CA PRO A 49 -38.78 3.36 27.71
C PRO A 49 -38.35 2.02 27.11
N GLY A 50 -37.27 1.43 27.63
CA GLY A 50 -36.71 0.16 27.15
C GLY A 50 -35.66 0.26 26.02
N GLN A 51 -35.44 1.42 25.40
CA GLN A 51 -34.45 1.56 24.31
C GLN A 51 -33.00 1.66 24.80
N LEU A 52 -32.77 2.01 26.07
CA LEU A 52 -31.43 2.19 26.62
C LEU A 52 -30.58 0.92 26.53
N GLY A 53 -31.16 -0.25 26.83
CA GLY A 53 -30.45 -1.52 26.74
C GLY A 53 -29.99 -1.84 25.31
N SER A 54 -30.85 -1.56 24.32
CA SER A 54 -30.51 -1.72 22.91
C SER A 54 -29.40 -0.75 22.49
N MET A 55 -29.41 0.49 22.96
CA MET A 55 -28.35 1.45 22.65
C MET A 55 -26.99 1.02 23.21
N ILE A 56 -26.97 0.57 24.47
CA ILE A 56 -25.75 0.04 25.09
C ILE A 56 -25.24 -1.15 24.28
N HIS A 57 -26.10 -2.09 23.91
CA HIS A 57 -25.72 -3.25 23.13
C HIS A 57 -25.13 -2.87 21.76
N THR A 58 -25.75 -1.94 21.03
CA THR A 58 -25.24 -1.46 19.74
C THR A 58 -23.86 -0.81 19.88
N LEU A 59 -23.66 0.02 20.90
CA LEU A 59 -22.36 0.66 21.16
C LEU A 59 -21.29 -0.36 21.56
N SER A 60 -21.63 -1.33 22.41
CA SER A 60 -20.72 -2.41 22.80
C SER A 60 -20.30 -3.27 21.62
N ASN A 61 -21.24 -3.63 20.73
CA ASN A 61 -20.92 -4.38 19.53
C ASN A 61 -20.02 -3.58 18.58
N TRP A 62 -20.27 -2.28 18.43
CA TRP A 62 -19.44 -1.42 17.58
C TRP A 62 -18.02 -1.28 18.13
N LEU A 63 -17.88 -1.11 19.45
CA LEU A 63 -16.60 -1.08 20.12
C LEU A 63 -15.84 -2.39 19.92
N SER A 64 -16.48 -3.52 20.22
CA SER A 64 -15.87 -4.85 20.06
C SER A 64 -15.43 -5.11 18.62
N THR A 65 -16.26 -4.73 17.64
CA THR A 65 -15.89 -4.86 16.21
C THR A 65 -14.67 -4.01 15.87
N SER A 66 -14.59 -2.79 16.40
CA SER A 66 -13.46 -1.88 16.17
C SER A 66 -12.17 -2.41 16.82
N ASP A 67 -12.26 -2.91 18.05
CA ASP A 67 -11.12 -3.53 18.73
C ASP A 67 -10.61 -4.77 18.00
N ASN A 68 -11.52 -5.62 17.51
CA ASN A 68 -11.16 -6.79 16.71
C ASN A 68 -10.46 -6.42 15.40
N LEU A 69 -10.93 -5.37 14.71
CA LEU A 69 -10.25 -4.85 13.51
C LEU A 69 -8.84 -4.32 13.85
N LEU A 70 -8.69 -3.59 14.95
CA LEU A 70 -7.38 -3.09 15.38
C LEU A 70 -6.42 -4.23 15.71
N ASN A 71 -6.86 -5.25 16.45
CA ASN A 71 -6.06 -6.44 16.74
C ASN A 71 -5.64 -7.16 15.46
N THR A 72 -6.56 -7.33 14.52
CA THR A 72 -6.27 -7.95 13.22
C THR A 72 -5.20 -7.17 12.44
N ILE A 73 -5.27 -5.83 12.46
CA ILE A 73 -4.26 -4.98 11.80
C ILE A 73 -2.91 -5.13 12.50
N GLN A 74 -2.87 -5.12 13.83
CA GLN A 74 -1.64 -5.29 14.60
C GLN A 74 -0.98 -6.64 14.34
N ASP A 75 -1.76 -7.72 14.27
CA ASP A 75 -1.23 -9.05 13.97
C ASP A 75 -0.70 -9.14 12.55
N LYS A 76 -1.35 -8.48 11.58
CA LYS A 76 -0.82 -8.37 10.21
C LYS A 76 0.48 -7.59 10.13
N ILE A 77 0.64 -6.53 10.93
CA ILE A 77 1.90 -5.77 11.01
C ILE A 77 3.00 -6.68 11.58
N LYS A 78 2.76 -7.34 12.72
CA LYS A 78 3.74 -8.26 13.31
C LYS A 78 4.12 -9.37 12.35
N TRP A 79 3.14 -9.97 11.67
CA TRP A 79 3.40 -10.98 10.66
C TRP A 79 4.28 -10.44 9.52
N ALA A 80 3.95 -9.27 8.97
CA ALA A 80 4.74 -8.64 7.92
C ALA A 80 6.18 -8.33 8.37
N ASP A 81 6.37 -7.86 9.60
CA ASP A 81 7.70 -7.61 10.18
C ASP A 81 8.49 -8.91 10.31
N THR A 82 7.89 -9.98 10.86
CA THR A 82 8.58 -11.27 11.00
C THR A 82 8.97 -11.87 9.64
N VAL A 83 8.08 -11.81 8.65
CA VAL A 83 8.36 -12.32 7.31
C VAL A 83 9.43 -11.49 6.63
N SER A 84 9.39 -10.16 6.77
CA SER A 84 10.41 -9.25 6.24
C SER A 84 11.80 -9.54 6.83
N GLU A 85 11.90 -9.75 8.15
CA GLU A 85 13.18 -10.08 8.79
C GLU A 85 13.70 -11.47 8.38
N LEU A 86 12.82 -12.47 8.27
CA LEU A 86 13.21 -13.79 7.75
C LEU A 86 13.69 -13.71 6.30
N ASP A 87 12.99 -12.96 5.44
CA ASP A 87 13.35 -12.79 4.04
C ASP A 87 14.69 -12.07 3.88
N LYS A 88 14.93 -11.01 4.67
CA LYS A 88 16.25 -10.34 4.74
C LYS A 88 17.36 -11.31 5.13
N LYS A 89 17.12 -12.17 6.13
CA LYS A 89 18.10 -13.16 6.56
C LYS A 89 18.37 -14.20 5.47
N HIS A 90 17.33 -14.76 4.86
CA HIS A 90 17.46 -15.72 3.77
C HIS A 90 18.20 -15.13 2.57
N LYS A 91 17.90 -13.88 2.21
CA LYS A 91 18.60 -13.16 1.15
C LYS A 91 20.09 -13.01 1.46
N LYS A 92 20.43 -12.61 2.69
CA LYS A 92 21.82 -12.48 3.13
C LYS A 92 22.58 -13.82 3.08
N GLU A 93 21.99 -14.89 3.58
CA GLU A 93 22.59 -16.24 3.52
C GLU A 93 22.79 -16.72 2.07
N ALA A 94 21.85 -16.42 1.18
CA ALA A 94 21.97 -16.76 -0.23
C ALA A 94 23.09 -15.96 -0.94
N GLU A 95 23.22 -14.67 -0.64
CA GLU A 95 24.32 -13.83 -1.13
C GLU A 95 25.68 -14.32 -0.63
N GLU A 96 25.80 -14.67 0.66
CA GLU A 96 27.04 -15.23 1.23
C GLU A 96 27.44 -16.54 0.53
N ARG A 97 26.50 -17.48 0.35
CA ARG A 97 26.76 -18.73 -0.40
C ARG A 97 27.16 -18.46 -1.85
N MET A 98 26.54 -17.48 -2.50
CA MET A 98 26.91 -17.10 -3.86
C MET A 98 28.36 -16.60 -3.92
N GLU A 99 28.78 -15.75 -2.96
CA GLU A 99 30.15 -15.26 -2.89
C GLU A 99 31.16 -16.36 -2.56
N GLU A 100 30.81 -17.32 -1.69
CA GLU A 100 31.63 -18.52 -1.44
C GLU A 100 31.79 -19.39 -2.69
N VAL A 101 30.71 -19.61 -3.44
CA VAL A 101 30.76 -20.33 -4.72
C VAL A 101 31.64 -19.59 -5.72
N LYS A 102 31.51 -18.26 -5.86
CA LYS A 102 32.39 -17.46 -6.73
C LYS A 102 33.85 -17.58 -6.33
N LYS A 103 34.16 -17.48 -5.03
CA LYS A 103 35.55 -17.62 -4.52
C LYS A 103 36.12 -19.00 -4.80
N THR A 104 35.38 -20.07 -4.52
CA THR A 104 35.84 -21.44 -4.79
C THR A 104 36.01 -21.72 -6.27
N LEU A 105 35.16 -21.15 -7.13
CA LEU A 105 35.30 -21.23 -8.59
C LEU A 105 36.54 -20.47 -9.07
N SER A 106 36.79 -19.26 -8.54
CA SER A 106 37.98 -18.47 -8.85
C SER A 106 39.27 -19.19 -8.41
N LEU A 107 39.28 -19.78 -7.22
CA LEU A 107 40.42 -20.56 -6.72
C LEU A 107 40.68 -21.80 -7.57
N LYS A 108 39.64 -22.50 -8.03
CA LYS A 108 39.79 -23.63 -8.97
C LYS A 108 40.34 -23.18 -10.32
N ALA A 109 39.85 -22.06 -10.86
CA ALA A 109 40.35 -21.49 -12.10
C ALA A 109 41.83 -21.07 -12.00
N ASP A 110 42.27 -20.55 -10.84
CA ASP A 110 43.68 -20.22 -10.58
C ASP A 110 44.60 -21.45 -10.42
N VAL A 111 44.06 -22.58 -9.91
CA VAL A 111 44.80 -23.84 -9.78
C VAL A 111 44.92 -24.55 -11.13
N ASP A 112 43.89 -24.50 -11.96
CA ASP A 112 43.93 -25.04 -13.33
C ASP A 112 44.88 -24.25 -14.25
N PHE A 113 45.19 -22.99 -13.90
CA PHE A 113 46.23 -22.19 -14.58
C PHE A 113 47.67 -22.44 -14.07
N ARG A 114 47.87 -23.21 -12.99
CA ARG A 114 49.19 -23.54 -12.41
C ARG A 114 49.47 -25.05 -12.36
N GLY A 115 49.14 -25.78 -13.43
CA GLY A 115 49.77 -27.07 -13.74
C GLY A 115 51.14 -26.89 -14.42
N PRO A 116 52.04 -27.90 -14.41
CA PRO A 116 53.50 -27.72 -14.49
C PRO A 116 54.00 -26.93 -15.70
N GLU A 117 54.97 -26.04 -15.46
CA GLU A 117 55.81 -25.38 -16.47
C GLU A 117 56.39 -26.42 -17.44
N GLU A 118 55.83 -26.53 -18.66
CA GLU A 118 56.61 -27.00 -19.81
C GLU A 118 57.03 -25.79 -20.64
N MET A 119 58.28 -25.41 -20.39
CA MET A 119 59.16 -24.59 -21.20
C MET A 119 59.03 -24.92 -22.70
N PHE A 120 58.46 -24.01 -23.49
CA PHE A 120 58.67 -23.97 -24.93
C PHE A 120 59.14 -22.56 -25.34
N PRO A 121 60.32 -22.39 -25.95
CA PRO A 121 60.77 -21.10 -26.43
C PRO A 121 60.12 -20.75 -27.79
N GLU A 122 59.82 -19.46 -27.97
CA GLU A 122 59.24 -18.85 -29.18
C GLU A 122 60.12 -19.02 -30.45
N PRO A 123 59.64 -18.59 -31.65
CA PRO A 123 59.89 -17.19 -32.01
C PRO A 123 58.81 -16.49 -32.86
N SER A 124 58.68 -15.18 -32.61
CA SER A 124 58.41 -14.09 -33.58
C SER A 124 57.11 -14.09 -34.39
N GLY A 125 56.20 -13.19 -33.99
CA GLY A 125 55.15 -12.65 -34.85
C GLY A 125 54.71 -11.27 -34.37
N VAL A 126 55.39 -10.22 -34.83
CA VAL A 126 55.01 -8.82 -34.60
C VAL A 126 53.66 -8.58 -35.26
N MET A 127 52.59 -8.37 -34.48
CA MET A 127 51.33 -7.81 -34.96
C MET A 127 50.99 -6.58 -34.12
N ASP A 128 51.35 -5.43 -34.68
CA ASP A 128 51.08 -4.10 -34.14
C ASP A 128 49.59 -3.79 -34.39
N TYR A 129 48.74 -4.03 -33.40
CA TYR A 129 47.33 -3.63 -33.47
C TYR A 129 47.19 -2.19 -33.00
N VAL A 130 47.16 -1.32 -33.99
CA VAL A 130 46.91 0.12 -33.89
C VAL A 130 45.58 0.38 -33.17
N GLU A 131 45.67 1.12 -32.09
CA GLU A 131 44.59 1.71 -31.29
C GLU A 131 43.86 2.77 -32.11
N ASP A 132 42.55 2.64 -32.38
CA ASP A 132 41.71 3.83 -32.59
C ASP A 132 40.18 3.61 -32.43
N ARG A 133 39.56 4.62 -31.81
CA ARG A 133 38.16 5.06 -31.86
C ARG A 133 37.16 4.56 -30.82
N SER A 134 37.37 5.08 -29.62
CA SER A 134 36.32 5.81 -28.89
C SER A 134 35.37 6.59 -29.83
N ARG A 135 34.08 6.27 -29.83
CA ARG A 135 33.01 7.18 -30.29
C ARG A 135 31.84 7.20 -29.30
N PRO A 136 31.56 8.32 -28.61
CA PRO A 136 30.43 8.43 -27.70
C PRO A 136 29.13 8.66 -28.48
N LYS A 137 28.10 7.83 -28.27
CA LYS A 137 26.75 8.12 -28.78
C LYS A 137 26.07 9.15 -27.89
N ARG A 138 25.99 10.38 -28.42
CA ARG A 138 25.23 11.52 -27.90
C ARG A 138 23.74 11.18 -27.67
N ARG A 139 23.25 11.67 -26.54
CA ARG A 139 21.84 11.95 -26.20
C ARG A 139 21.05 12.59 -27.36
N ARG A 140 19.79 12.18 -27.50
CA ARG A 140 18.68 13.04 -27.95
C ARG A 140 17.47 12.81 -27.04
N HIS A 141 17.00 13.88 -26.41
CA HIS A 141 15.63 14.02 -25.88
C HIS A 141 14.82 14.90 -26.87
N PRO A 142 13.55 15.22 -26.60
CA PRO A 142 12.33 14.56 -27.06
C PRO A 142 11.67 15.33 -28.23
N LEU A 143 10.59 14.79 -28.82
CA LEU A 143 9.75 15.51 -29.77
C LEU A 143 8.28 15.34 -29.40
N GLY A 144 7.58 16.47 -29.36
CA GLY A 144 6.14 16.61 -29.64
C GLY A 144 5.21 16.33 -28.48
#